data_AF-A0A3B9RZF0-F1
#
_entry.id   AF-A0A3B9RZF0-F1
#
_cell.length_a   1.000
_cell.length_b   1.000
_cell.length_c   1.000
_cell.angle_alpha   90.00
_cell.angle_beta   90.00
_cell.angle_gamma   90.00
#
_symmetry.space_group_name_H-M   'P 1'
#
loop_
_entity.id
_entity.type
_entity.pdbx_description
1 polymer ?
#
loop_
_entity_poly.entity_id
_entity_poly.type
_entity_poly.pdbx_seq_one_letter_code
_entity_poly.pdbx_strand_id
1 'polypeptide(L)'
;MKPEIFWTEQYPPNAGLKTSLKLPETTENLIIGSGYTGLSTARVLSKAGEGVTVLDQNCIGWGASSRNGGMATPGLKQDIYKIYKKYGIDYAQEFWKASLDAIDLLEEIITEEKIECDWSRDGHIALACKQSHYNKLPDYANWIQQELGHTKKIVPKEEIHSEIGSDFYFGGLSDEVSGGLHPSKFVNGLATSLISLGVILCENTKVISIKKLGSYYEVIKPKGTI
;
A
#
# COMPACT_ATOMS: atom_id res chain seq x y z
N MET A 1 -12.12 20.48 12.02
CA MET A 1 -11.56 19.31 11.31
C MET A 1 -12.68 18.27 11.25
N LYS A 2 -13.06 17.78 10.07
CA LYS A 2 -14.07 16.72 9.97
C LYS A 2 -13.52 15.43 10.60
N PRO A 3 -14.32 14.66 11.37
CA PRO A 3 -13.88 13.40 11.94
C PRO A 3 -13.94 12.24 10.92
N GLU A 4 -14.65 12.40 9.80
CA GLU A 4 -14.74 11.37 8.77
C GLU A 4 -13.46 11.30 7.92
N ILE A 5 -13.12 10.08 7.50
CA ILE A 5 -12.00 9.86 6.57
C ILE A 5 -12.47 10.21 5.16
N PHE A 6 -11.77 11.15 4.52
CA PHE A 6 -12.05 11.66 3.17
C PHE A 6 -12.35 10.55 2.15
N TRP A 7 -11.47 9.54 2.06
CA TRP A 7 -11.63 8.44 1.09
C TRP A 7 -12.87 7.59 1.33
N THR A 8 -13.22 7.34 2.59
CA THR A 8 -14.39 6.51 2.92
C THR A 8 -15.70 7.30 2.84
N GLU A 9 -15.64 8.64 2.86
CA GLU A 9 -16.78 9.51 2.53
C GLU A 9 -17.12 9.42 1.03
N GLN A 10 -16.09 9.41 0.16
CA GLN A 10 -16.25 9.27 -1.29
C GLN A 10 -16.58 7.85 -1.74
N TYR A 11 -15.96 6.86 -1.11
CA TYR A 11 -16.14 5.45 -1.43
C TYR A 11 -16.27 4.64 -0.13
N PRO A 12 -17.49 4.38 0.35
CA PRO A 12 -17.70 3.74 1.64
C PRO A 12 -17.16 2.31 1.67
N PRO A 13 -16.69 1.84 2.85
CA PRO A 13 -16.28 0.45 3.01
C PRO A 13 -17.39 -0.51 2.57
N ASN A 14 -17.00 -1.60 1.93
CA ASN A 14 -17.91 -2.65 1.45
C ASN A 14 -18.92 -2.24 0.39
N ALA A 15 -18.60 -1.23 -0.43
CA ALA A 15 -19.43 -0.87 -1.57
C ALA A 15 -19.61 -2.07 -2.53
N GLY A 16 -20.65 -2.88 -2.29
CA GLY A 16 -21.01 -4.05 -3.09
C GLY A 16 -20.22 -5.35 -2.81
N LEU A 17 -19.40 -5.42 -1.76
CA LEU A 17 -18.64 -6.64 -1.44
C LEU A 17 -19.55 -7.78 -0.98
N LYS A 18 -19.43 -8.95 -1.61
CA LYS A 18 -20.11 -10.18 -1.21
C LYS A 18 -19.31 -10.92 -0.14
N THR A 19 -19.45 -10.47 1.11
CA THR A 19 -18.81 -11.13 2.25
C THR A 19 -19.65 -12.31 2.74
N SER A 20 -18.99 -13.32 3.33
CA SER A 20 -19.66 -14.48 3.88
C SER A 20 -19.98 -14.26 5.36
N LEU A 21 -21.26 -14.48 5.70
CA LEU A 21 -21.71 -14.54 7.10
C LEU A 21 -21.40 -15.89 7.76
N LYS A 22 -21.13 -16.92 6.97
CA LYS A 22 -20.85 -18.28 7.45
C LYS A 22 -19.38 -18.60 7.21
N LEU A 23 -18.70 -18.90 8.32
CA LEU A 23 -17.33 -19.39 8.28
C LEU A 23 -17.34 -20.89 7.93
N PRO A 24 -16.36 -21.35 7.14
CA PRO A 24 -16.18 -22.78 6.94
C PRO A 24 -15.72 -23.43 8.26
N GLU A 25 -15.99 -24.73 8.43
CA GLU A 25 -15.58 -25.48 9.63
C GLU A 25 -14.07 -25.69 9.67
N THR A 26 -13.44 -25.75 8.50
CA THR A 26 -11.98 -25.86 8.30
C THR A 26 -11.56 -25.06 7.08
N THR A 27 -10.31 -24.65 7.01
CA THR A 27 -9.73 -23.98 5.84
C THR A 27 -8.25 -24.33 5.71
N GLU A 28 -7.72 -24.33 4.50
CA GLU A 28 -6.30 -24.63 4.25
C GLU A 28 -5.42 -23.47 4.74
N ASN A 29 -5.78 -22.24 4.36
CA ASN A 29 -5.10 -21.02 4.77
C ASN A 29 -6.07 -20.02 5.40
N LEU A 30 -5.78 -19.63 6.65
CA LEU A 30 -6.51 -18.57 7.34
C LEU A 30 -5.66 -17.31 7.47
N ILE A 31 -6.15 -16.20 6.91
CA ILE A 31 -5.51 -14.89 6.99
C ILE A 31 -6.29 -14.01 7.97
N ILE A 32 -5.58 -13.39 8.91
CA ILE A 32 -6.17 -12.49 9.91
C ILE A 32 -5.80 -11.05 9.54
N GLY A 33 -6.82 -10.28 9.18
CA GLY A 33 -6.71 -8.89 8.75
C GLY A 33 -6.91 -8.75 7.24
N SER A 34 -7.79 -7.84 6.86
CA SER A 34 -8.17 -7.57 5.46
C SER A 34 -7.57 -6.28 4.90
N GLY A 35 -6.41 -5.87 5.41
CA GLY A 35 -5.61 -4.80 4.80
C GLY A 35 -4.86 -5.28 3.56
N TYR A 36 -4.09 -4.39 2.94
CA TYR A 36 -3.28 -4.69 1.74
C TYR A 36 -2.42 -5.93 1.92
N THR A 37 -1.72 -6.08 3.04
CA THR A 37 -0.87 -7.26 3.29
C THR A 37 -1.68 -8.56 3.31
N GLY A 38 -2.84 -8.56 3.96
CA GLY A 38 -3.69 -9.76 4.06
C GLY A 38 -4.31 -10.12 2.71
N LEU A 39 -4.86 -9.12 2.00
CA LEU A 39 -5.49 -9.35 0.70
C LEU A 39 -4.47 -9.69 -0.39
N SER A 40 -3.28 -9.07 -0.40
CA SER A 40 -2.21 -9.46 -1.32
C SER A 40 -1.68 -10.87 -1.03
N THR A 41 -1.57 -11.27 0.24
CA THR A 41 -1.24 -12.67 0.59
C THR A 41 -2.33 -13.63 0.07
N ALA A 42 -3.61 -13.29 0.29
CA ALA A 42 -4.73 -14.08 -0.20
C ALA A 42 -4.70 -14.23 -1.73
N ARG A 43 -4.33 -13.16 -2.44
CA ARG A 43 -4.16 -13.17 -3.90
C ARG A 43 -3.10 -14.17 -4.35
N VAL A 44 -1.93 -14.14 -3.74
CA VAL A 44 -0.83 -15.04 -4.09
C VAL A 44 -1.23 -16.50 -3.87
N LEU A 45 -1.79 -16.82 -2.70
CA LEU A 45 -2.21 -18.20 -2.37
C LEU A 45 -3.36 -18.68 -3.26
N SER A 46 -4.37 -17.85 -3.50
CA SER A 46 -5.50 -18.23 -4.37
C SER A 46 -5.09 -18.40 -5.82
N LYS A 47 -4.16 -17.59 -6.35
CA LYS A 47 -3.59 -17.81 -7.69
C LYS A 47 -2.76 -19.09 -7.79
N ALA A 48 -2.20 -19.56 -6.68
CA ALA A 48 -1.55 -20.87 -6.60
C ALA A 48 -2.54 -22.06 -6.50
N GLY A 49 -3.85 -21.78 -6.43
CA GLY A 49 -4.90 -22.78 -6.34
C GLY A 49 -5.22 -23.24 -4.91
N GLU A 50 -4.69 -22.56 -3.90
CA GLU A 50 -4.93 -22.90 -2.50
C GLU A 50 -6.25 -22.30 -1.97
N GLY A 51 -6.90 -23.01 -1.05
CA GLY A 51 -8.09 -22.54 -0.35
C GLY A 51 -7.75 -21.46 0.68
N VAL A 52 -8.38 -20.29 0.57
CA VAL A 52 -8.10 -19.15 1.46
C VAL A 52 -9.37 -18.62 2.11
N THR A 53 -9.29 -18.36 3.41
CA THR A 53 -10.29 -17.60 4.17
C THR A 53 -9.63 -16.39 4.83
N VAL A 54 -10.20 -15.21 4.65
CA VAL A 54 -9.74 -13.95 5.27
C VAL A 54 -10.73 -13.51 6.33
N LEU A 55 -10.25 -13.26 7.54
CA LEU A 55 -11.05 -12.75 8.65
C LEU A 55 -10.67 -11.31 8.96
N ASP A 56 -11.66 -10.43 9.12
CA ASP A 56 -11.47 -9.12 9.73
C ASP A 56 -12.41 -8.94 10.92
N GLN A 57 -11.91 -8.29 11.97
CA GLN A 57 -12.72 -7.95 13.14
C GLN A 57 -13.75 -6.85 12.85
N ASN A 58 -13.56 -6.07 11.79
CA ASN A 58 -14.45 -5.03 11.29
C ASN A 58 -14.89 -5.36 9.85
N CYS A 59 -15.26 -4.35 9.07
CA CYS A 59 -15.43 -4.50 7.62
C CYS A 59 -14.10 -4.67 6.88
N ILE A 60 -14.16 -5.20 5.65
CA ILE A 60 -13.01 -5.40 4.79
C ILE A 60 -12.31 -4.06 4.54
N GLY A 61 -11.00 -4.04 4.73
CA GLY A 61 -10.19 -2.84 4.53
C GLY A 61 -10.40 -1.75 5.58
N TRP A 62 -11.09 -2.02 6.70
CA TRP A 62 -11.45 -0.99 7.70
C TRP A 62 -10.27 -0.15 8.19
N GLY A 63 -9.07 -0.74 8.31
CA GLY A 63 -7.89 -0.10 8.91
C GLY A 63 -7.11 0.85 7.99
N ALA A 64 -5.79 0.89 8.16
CA ALA A 64 -4.89 1.85 7.47
C ALA A 64 -4.97 1.77 5.93
N SER A 65 -5.31 0.61 5.38
CA SER A 65 -5.35 0.37 3.93
C SER A 65 -6.42 1.19 3.20
N SER A 66 -7.55 1.55 3.82
CA SER A 66 -8.54 2.46 3.22
C SER A 66 -8.35 3.93 3.62
N ARG A 67 -7.40 4.23 4.50
CA ARG A 67 -7.29 5.53 5.21
C ARG A 67 -5.93 6.23 5.06
N ASN A 68 -5.03 5.68 4.23
CA ASN A 68 -3.72 6.28 3.97
C ASN A 68 -3.83 7.44 2.96
N GLY A 69 -2.71 8.12 2.67
CA GLY A 69 -2.71 9.30 1.78
C GLY A 69 -2.85 9.00 0.28
N GLY A 70 -2.91 7.74 -0.14
CA GLY A 70 -3.04 7.35 -1.55
C GLY A 70 -1.77 7.48 -2.39
N MET A 71 -0.65 7.90 -1.80
CA MET A 71 0.61 8.08 -2.52
C MET A 71 1.43 6.79 -2.58
N ALA A 72 1.88 6.43 -3.78
CA ALA A 72 2.90 5.42 -4.03
C ALA A 72 4.19 6.13 -4.45
N THR A 73 5.17 6.17 -3.56
CA THR A 73 6.45 6.88 -3.78
C THR A 73 7.61 5.95 -3.44
N PRO A 74 8.72 5.98 -4.19
CA PRO A 74 9.84 5.10 -3.93
C PRO A 74 10.60 5.53 -2.67
N GLY A 75 11.27 4.57 -2.07
CA GLY A 75 11.98 4.67 -0.80
C GLY A 75 11.16 4.16 0.38
N LEU A 76 11.58 4.58 1.57
CA LEU A 76 10.98 4.17 2.84
C LEU A 76 10.48 5.39 3.61
N LYS A 77 9.73 5.14 4.69
CA LYS A 77 9.36 6.20 5.64
C LYS A 77 10.59 6.92 6.20
N GLN A 78 11.68 6.16 6.42
CA GLN A 78 12.96 6.73 6.79
C GLN A 78 13.76 7.05 5.53
N ASP A 79 14.28 8.27 5.44
CA ASP A 79 15.20 8.69 4.37
C ASP A 79 16.31 7.65 4.11
N ILE A 80 16.50 7.32 2.83
CA ILE A 80 17.36 6.23 2.39
C ILE A 80 18.84 6.50 2.70
N TYR A 81 19.27 7.76 2.75
CA TYR A 81 20.62 8.11 3.15
C TYR A 81 20.88 7.72 4.62
N LYS A 82 19.87 7.83 5.49
CA LYS A 82 20.00 7.33 6.89
C LYS A 82 20.06 5.80 6.97
N ILE A 83 19.34 5.11 6.08
CA ILE A 83 19.42 3.64 5.97
C ILE A 83 20.83 3.24 5.57
N TYR A 84 21.38 3.87 4.52
CA TYR A 84 22.77 3.71 4.11
C TYR A 84 23.75 3.94 5.25
N LYS A 85 23.63 5.04 5.99
CA LYS A 85 24.54 5.34 7.12
C LYS A 85 24.48 4.32 8.25
N LYS A 86 23.33 3.67 8.45
CA LYS A 86 23.13 2.72 9.55
C LYS A 86 23.48 1.28 9.17
N TYR A 87 23.13 0.87 7.95
CA TYR A 87 23.18 -0.53 7.54
C TYR A 87 24.16 -0.78 6.38
N GLY A 88 24.69 0.25 5.73
CA GLY A 88 25.58 0.11 4.58
C GLY A 88 24.87 0.26 3.25
N ILE A 89 25.64 0.33 2.16
CA ILE A 89 25.11 0.62 0.83
C ILE A 89 24.29 -0.54 0.25
N ASP A 90 24.72 -1.79 0.47
CA ASP A 90 24.03 -2.98 -0.04
C ASP A 90 22.56 -3.02 0.41
N TYR A 91 22.31 -2.85 1.71
CA TYR A 91 20.94 -2.78 2.23
C TYR A 91 20.16 -1.57 1.71
N ALA A 92 20.82 -0.41 1.52
CA ALA A 92 20.16 0.75 0.94
C ALA A 92 19.69 0.49 -0.50
N GLN A 93 20.52 -0.18 -1.30
CA GLN A 93 20.18 -0.60 -2.66
C GLN A 93 19.05 -1.64 -2.66
N GLU A 94 19.11 -2.65 -1.80
CA GLU A 94 18.05 -3.66 -1.68
C GLU A 94 16.70 -3.04 -1.29
N PHE A 95 16.67 -2.18 -0.27
CA PHE A 95 15.44 -1.53 0.15
C PHE A 95 14.91 -0.55 -0.90
N TRP A 96 15.80 0.17 -1.59
CA TRP A 96 15.39 1.06 -2.68
C TRP A 96 14.77 0.27 -3.82
N LYS A 97 15.44 -0.80 -4.28
CA LYS A 97 14.91 -1.68 -5.31
C LYS A 97 13.57 -2.28 -4.91
N ALA A 98 13.44 -2.82 -3.70
CA ALA A 98 12.18 -3.37 -3.22
C ALA A 98 11.04 -2.34 -3.21
N SER A 99 11.34 -1.06 -2.96
CA SER A 99 10.33 -0.01 -3.01
C SER A 99 9.87 0.33 -4.43
N LEU A 100 10.76 0.28 -5.42
CA LEU A 100 10.42 0.44 -6.84
C LEU A 100 9.59 -0.75 -7.32
N ASP A 101 10.07 -1.96 -7.06
CA ASP A 101 9.39 -3.20 -7.42
C ASP A 101 7.97 -3.26 -6.80
N ALA A 102 7.77 -2.68 -5.61
CA ALA A 102 6.45 -2.60 -4.99
C ALA A 102 5.46 -1.66 -5.72
N ILE A 103 5.93 -0.59 -6.34
CA ILE A 103 5.08 0.30 -7.14
C ILE A 103 4.70 -0.38 -8.46
N ASP A 104 5.65 -1.09 -9.08
CA ASP A 104 5.37 -1.83 -10.31
C ASP A 104 4.42 -3.00 -10.05
N LEU A 105 4.61 -3.74 -8.95
CA LEU A 105 3.68 -4.78 -8.52
C LEU A 105 2.28 -4.22 -8.22
N LEU A 106 2.18 -3.03 -7.65
CA LEU A 106 0.90 -2.37 -7.42
C LEU A 106 0.16 -2.13 -8.75
N GLU A 107 0.83 -1.57 -9.74
CA GLU A 107 0.27 -1.33 -11.07
C GLU A 107 -0.08 -2.64 -11.81
N GLU A 108 0.75 -3.67 -11.67
CA GLU A 108 0.46 -5.01 -12.17
C GLU A 108 -0.83 -5.57 -11.57
N ILE A 109 -0.97 -5.52 -10.24
CA ILE A 109 -2.19 -5.98 -9.54
C ILE A 109 -3.40 -5.20 -10.04
N ILE A 110 -3.30 -3.87 -10.15
CA ILE A 110 -4.41 -3.01 -10.62
C ILE A 110 -4.84 -3.42 -12.03
N THR A 111 -3.87 -3.67 -12.92
CA THR A 111 -4.12 -4.03 -14.31
C THR A 111 -4.71 -5.44 -14.45
N GLU A 112 -4.08 -6.43 -13.80
CA GLU A 112 -4.48 -7.83 -13.89
C GLU A 112 -5.88 -8.07 -13.31
N GLU A 113 -6.16 -7.45 -12.15
CA GLU A 113 -7.43 -7.60 -11.44
C GLU A 113 -8.49 -6.59 -11.91
N LYS A 114 -8.14 -5.70 -12.85
CA LYS A 114 -9.00 -4.65 -13.42
C LYS A 114 -9.63 -3.76 -12.34
N ILE A 115 -8.79 -3.28 -11.42
CA ILE A 115 -9.23 -2.49 -10.27
C ILE A 115 -9.39 -1.02 -10.66
N GLU A 116 -10.62 -0.51 -10.60
CA GLU A 116 -10.91 0.90 -10.83
C GLU A 116 -10.64 1.75 -9.56
N CYS A 117 -9.36 2.04 -9.28
CA CYS A 117 -8.94 2.79 -8.10
C CYS A 117 -8.31 4.16 -8.39
N ASP A 118 -8.58 4.74 -9.55
CA ASP A 118 -8.04 6.04 -9.97
C ASP A 118 -6.50 6.07 -9.90
N TRP A 119 -5.86 4.94 -10.23
CA TRP A 119 -4.40 4.88 -10.28
C TRP A 119 -3.87 5.75 -11.40
N SER A 120 -2.87 6.57 -11.08
CA SER A 120 -2.13 7.36 -12.05
C SER A 120 -0.68 7.52 -11.63
N ARG A 121 0.23 7.36 -12.58
CA ARG A 121 1.68 7.50 -12.40
C ARG A 121 2.12 8.89 -12.84
N ASP A 122 1.60 9.91 -12.16
CA ASP A 122 1.84 11.33 -12.46
C ASP A 122 3.03 11.93 -11.68
N GLY A 123 3.83 11.08 -11.04
CA GLY A 123 4.98 11.48 -10.26
C GLY A 123 4.63 12.07 -8.89
N HIS A 124 5.67 12.55 -8.21
CA HIS A 124 5.59 13.23 -6.92
C HIS A 124 6.75 14.20 -6.79
N ILE A 125 6.49 15.39 -6.22
CA ILE A 125 7.52 16.39 -5.94
C ILE A 125 7.68 16.66 -4.44
N ALA A 126 8.92 16.51 -3.94
CA ALA A 126 9.29 16.94 -2.61
C ALA A 126 9.72 18.42 -2.65
N LEU A 127 8.96 19.30 -1.98
CA LEU A 127 9.13 20.75 -2.07
C LEU A 127 10.11 21.31 -1.03
N ALA A 128 10.98 22.22 -1.46
CA ALA A 128 11.94 22.90 -0.59
C ALA A 128 11.32 24.15 0.05
N CYS A 129 10.91 24.05 1.34
CA CYS A 129 10.38 25.20 2.08
C CYS A 129 11.42 26.27 2.46
N LYS A 130 12.72 26.03 2.22
CA LYS A 130 13.83 26.96 2.50
C LYS A 130 14.88 26.84 1.41
N GLN A 131 15.57 27.95 1.10
CA GLN A 131 16.71 27.93 0.18
C GLN A 131 17.77 26.88 0.58
N SER A 132 18.04 26.72 1.88
CA SER A 132 18.99 25.73 2.38
C SER A 132 18.54 24.27 2.20
N HIS A 133 17.25 24.00 1.98
CA HIS A 133 16.77 22.68 1.57
C HIS A 133 17.04 22.47 0.08
N TYR A 134 16.70 23.46 -0.75
CA TYR A 134 16.91 23.42 -2.20
C TYR A 134 18.37 23.21 -2.55
N ASN A 135 19.28 23.93 -1.89
CA ASN A 135 20.73 23.84 -2.14
C ASN A 135 21.31 22.42 -1.93
N LYS A 136 20.61 21.53 -1.21
CA LYS A 136 21.04 20.14 -0.97
C LYS A 136 20.48 19.15 -1.99
N LEU A 137 19.47 19.54 -2.78
CA LEU A 137 18.81 18.65 -3.73
C LEU A 137 19.75 18.16 -4.83
N PRO A 138 20.66 18.98 -5.42
CA PRO A 138 21.59 18.48 -6.43
C PRO A 138 22.50 17.35 -5.94
N ASP A 139 23.12 17.52 -4.77
CA ASP A 139 24.00 16.50 -4.19
C ASP A 139 23.23 15.23 -3.86
N TYR A 140 22.02 15.37 -3.31
CA TYR A 140 21.16 14.24 -3.00
C TYR A 140 20.69 13.50 -4.26
N ALA A 141 20.25 14.23 -5.29
CA ALA A 141 19.82 13.64 -6.56
C ALA A 141 20.98 12.90 -7.24
N ASN A 142 22.18 13.49 -7.26
CA ASN A 142 23.36 12.85 -7.81
C ASN A 142 23.75 11.59 -7.02
N TRP A 143 23.69 11.63 -5.68
CA TRP A 143 23.95 10.46 -4.85
C TRP A 143 22.95 9.32 -5.12
N ILE A 144 21.65 9.63 -5.20
CA ILE A 144 20.61 8.63 -5.54
C ILE A 144 20.89 8.03 -6.93
N GLN A 145 21.26 8.84 -7.92
CA GLN A 145 21.58 8.37 -9.25
C GLN A 145 22.81 7.46 -9.29
N GLN A 146 23.89 7.84 -8.60
CA GLN A 146 25.15 7.11 -8.60
C GLN A 146 25.04 5.78 -7.83
N GLU A 147 24.42 5.82 -6.65
CA GLU A 147 24.41 4.68 -5.74
C GLU A 147 23.20 3.77 -5.96
N LEU A 148 22.05 4.32 -6.37
CA LEU A 148 20.79 3.58 -6.48
C LEU A 148 20.28 3.48 -7.93
N GLY A 149 20.98 4.08 -8.89
CA GLY A 149 20.60 4.03 -10.31
C GLY A 149 19.30 4.75 -10.65
N HIS A 150 18.79 5.61 -9.76
CA HIS A 150 17.47 6.24 -9.90
C HIS A 150 17.57 7.72 -10.20
N THR A 151 16.87 8.19 -11.23
CA THR A 151 16.89 9.60 -11.62
C THR A 151 15.82 10.37 -10.87
N LYS A 152 16.20 11.50 -10.26
CA LYS A 152 15.28 12.49 -9.71
C LYS A 152 15.48 13.83 -10.40
N LYS A 153 14.38 14.46 -10.81
CA LYS A 153 14.40 15.74 -11.53
C LYS A 153 14.39 16.89 -10.53
N ILE A 154 15.38 17.76 -10.60
CA ILE A 154 15.39 19.00 -9.82
C ILE A 154 14.48 19.99 -10.54
N VAL A 155 13.50 20.52 -9.81
CA VAL A 155 12.59 21.55 -10.30
C VAL A 155 13.04 22.88 -9.68
N PRO A 156 13.53 23.84 -10.47
CA PRO A 156 13.96 25.12 -9.97
C PRO A 156 12.75 25.98 -9.54
N LYS A 157 12.99 27.02 -8.74
CA LYS A 157 11.92 27.84 -8.14
C LYS A 157 10.96 28.40 -9.18
N GLU A 158 11.50 28.89 -10.29
CA GLU A 158 10.79 29.48 -11.42
C GLU A 158 9.82 28.51 -12.11
N GLU A 159 10.00 27.20 -11.95
CA GLU A 159 9.12 26.17 -12.53
C GLU A 159 8.08 25.63 -11.53
N ILE A 160 8.17 25.97 -10.24
CA ILE A 160 7.26 25.41 -9.23
C ILE A 160 5.81 25.83 -9.47
N HIS A 161 5.57 27.04 -9.98
CA HIS A 161 4.21 27.49 -10.27
C HIS A 161 3.50 26.58 -11.27
N SER A 162 4.20 26.13 -12.32
CA SER A 162 3.63 25.22 -13.31
C SER A 162 3.37 23.81 -12.77
N GLU A 163 4.10 23.38 -11.75
CA GLU A 163 3.94 22.05 -11.15
C GLU A 163 2.78 21.98 -10.14
N ILE A 164 2.65 23.00 -9.27
CA ILE A 164 1.73 22.93 -8.11
C ILE A 164 0.86 24.19 -7.92
N GLY A 165 0.95 25.18 -8.81
CA GLY A 165 0.16 26.42 -8.72
C GLY A 165 0.55 27.34 -7.54
N SER A 166 1.80 27.28 -7.06
CA SER A 166 2.28 28.07 -5.92
C SER A 166 3.71 28.58 -6.11
N ASP A 167 3.97 29.83 -5.74
CA ASP A 167 5.32 30.43 -5.77
C ASP A 167 6.05 30.38 -4.41
N PHE A 168 5.46 29.72 -3.42
CA PHE A 168 5.94 29.76 -2.04
C PHE A 168 7.28 29.05 -1.82
N TYR A 169 7.53 27.98 -2.58
CA TYR A 169 8.68 27.10 -2.37
C TYR A 169 9.91 27.58 -3.13
N PHE A 170 11.07 27.09 -2.72
CA PHE A 170 12.37 27.48 -3.30
C PHE A 170 12.83 26.52 -4.41
N GLY A 171 11.94 25.66 -4.89
CA GLY A 171 12.21 24.56 -5.81
C GLY A 171 11.75 23.21 -5.23
N GLY A 172 12.08 22.11 -5.91
CA GLY A 172 11.71 20.77 -5.47
C GLY A 172 12.50 19.66 -6.14
N LEU A 173 12.28 18.44 -5.67
CA LEU A 173 12.87 17.23 -6.23
C LEU A 173 11.73 16.29 -6.64
N SER A 174 11.53 16.17 -7.95
CA SER A 174 10.50 15.35 -8.56
C SER A 174 10.98 13.93 -8.82
N ASP A 175 10.05 13.00 -8.69
CA ASP A 175 10.22 11.58 -8.89
C ASP A 175 9.08 11.08 -9.78
N GLU A 176 9.38 10.86 -11.07
CA GLU A 176 8.38 10.60 -12.11
C GLU A 176 7.81 9.18 -12.06
N VAL A 177 8.46 8.23 -11.35
CA VAL A 177 7.92 6.86 -11.21
C VAL A 177 6.84 6.77 -10.14
N SER A 178 6.69 7.81 -9.33
CA SER A 178 5.68 7.85 -8.27
C SER A 178 4.27 7.96 -8.86
N GLY A 179 3.28 7.64 -8.03
CA GLY A 179 1.88 7.74 -8.43
C GLY A 179 0.94 7.91 -7.26
N GLY A 180 -0.34 7.99 -7.59
CA GLY A 180 -1.42 8.11 -6.64
C GLY A 180 -2.56 7.15 -6.98
N LEU A 181 -3.31 6.74 -5.97
CA LEU A 181 -4.59 6.04 -6.13
C LEU A 181 -5.56 6.45 -5.03
N HIS A 182 -6.81 6.06 -5.21
CA HIS A 182 -7.84 6.13 -4.19
C HIS A 182 -7.80 4.86 -3.30
N PRO A 183 -7.37 4.96 -2.02
CA PRO A 183 -7.12 3.77 -1.18
C PRO A 183 -8.36 2.89 -0.93
N SER A 184 -9.51 3.51 -0.65
CA SER A 184 -10.76 2.77 -0.42
C SER A 184 -11.23 2.00 -1.66
N LYS A 185 -11.10 2.57 -2.86
CA LYS A 185 -11.39 1.88 -4.11
C LYS A 185 -10.42 0.73 -4.36
N PHE A 186 -9.12 0.94 -4.12
CA PHE A 186 -8.11 -0.11 -4.33
C PHE A 186 -8.35 -1.32 -3.41
N VAL A 187 -8.56 -1.11 -2.11
CA VAL A 187 -8.82 -2.23 -1.18
C VAL A 187 -10.11 -2.97 -1.54
N ASN A 188 -11.15 -2.24 -1.98
CA ASN A 188 -12.42 -2.84 -2.37
C ASN A 188 -12.31 -3.63 -3.67
N GLY A 189 -11.61 -3.10 -4.67
CA GLY A 189 -11.37 -3.78 -5.94
C GLY A 189 -10.54 -5.05 -5.76
N LEU A 190 -9.48 -4.98 -4.95
CA LEU A 190 -8.68 -6.15 -4.61
C LEU A 190 -9.51 -7.21 -3.90
N ALA A 191 -10.30 -6.85 -2.89
CA ALA A 191 -11.20 -7.79 -2.23
C ALA A 191 -12.24 -8.39 -3.19
N THR A 192 -12.78 -7.60 -4.12
CA THR A 192 -13.75 -8.04 -5.12
C THR A 192 -13.14 -9.08 -6.07
N SER A 193 -11.89 -8.88 -6.50
CA SER A 193 -11.22 -9.83 -7.40
C SER A 193 -10.98 -11.18 -6.72
N LEU A 194 -10.62 -11.17 -5.43
CA LEU A 194 -10.42 -12.39 -4.63
C LEU A 194 -11.69 -13.23 -4.47
N ILE A 195 -12.86 -12.61 -4.33
CA ILE A 195 -14.14 -13.34 -4.30
C ILE A 195 -14.33 -14.14 -5.59
N SER A 196 -13.92 -13.57 -6.73
CA SER A 196 -14.00 -14.24 -8.05
C SER A 196 -13.03 -15.42 -8.17
N LEU A 197 -11.98 -15.44 -7.34
CA LEU A 197 -11.02 -16.54 -7.20
C LEU A 197 -11.42 -17.58 -6.14
N GLY A 198 -12.62 -17.44 -5.54
CA GLY A 198 -13.13 -18.38 -4.54
C GLY A 198 -12.65 -18.12 -3.11
N VAL A 199 -11.96 -17.01 -2.85
CA VAL A 199 -11.55 -16.63 -1.50
C VAL A 199 -12.78 -16.28 -0.65
N ILE A 200 -12.84 -16.83 0.56
CA ILE A 200 -13.90 -16.54 1.51
C ILE A 200 -13.50 -15.32 2.34
N LEU A 201 -14.22 -14.20 2.19
CA LEU A 201 -14.01 -13.00 2.99
C LEU A 201 -15.06 -12.93 4.10
N CYS A 202 -14.62 -12.88 5.36
CA CYS A 202 -15.49 -12.80 6.53
C CYS A 202 -15.15 -11.56 7.36
N GLU A 203 -16.18 -10.75 7.59
CA GLU A 203 -16.10 -9.53 8.38
C GLU A 203 -16.65 -9.72 9.78
N ASN A 204 -16.47 -8.71 10.64
CA ASN A 204 -17.02 -8.69 11.99
C ASN A 204 -16.68 -9.96 12.78
N THR A 205 -15.52 -10.54 12.46
CA THR A 205 -15.04 -11.82 12.96
C THR A 205 -13.70 -11.60 13.65
N LYS A 206 -13.79 -11.21 14.93
CA LYS A 206 -12.60 -11.02 15.77
C LYS A 206 -11.99 -12.36 16.13
N VAL A 207 -10.71 -12.55 15.80
CA VAL A 207 -9.90 -13.63 16.35
C VAL A 207 -9.44 -13.24 17.76
N ILE A 208 -9.63 -14.13 18.72
CA ILE A 208 -9.30 -13.93 20.14
C ILE A 208 -8.02 -14.70 20.51
N SER A 209 -7.83 -15.90 19.95
CA SER A 209 -6.72 -16.77 20.28
C SER A 209 -6.43 -17.74 19.14
N ILE A 210 -5.17 -18.16 19.03
CA ILE A 210 -4.70 -19.17 18.10
C ILE A 210 -3.99 -20.23 18.93
N LYS A 211 -4.38 -21.49 18.77
CA LYS A 211 -3.79 -22.63 19.48
C LYS A 211 -3.27 -23.64 18.46
N LYS A 212 -2.04 -24.12 18.66
CA LYS A 212 -1.50 -25.19 17.83
C LYS A 212 -2.01 -26.54 18.33
N LEU A 213 -2.62 -27.33 17.45
CA LEU A 213 -3.11 -28.68 17.69
C LEU A 213 -2.43 -29.65 16.72
N GLY A 214 -1.27 -30.17 17.13
CA GLY A 214 -0.46 -31.05 16.27
C GLY A 214 0.01 -30.32 15.00
N SER A 215 -0.49 -30.77 13.84
CA SER A 215 -0.22 -30.18 12.52
C SER A 215 -1.18 -29.05 12.13
N TYR A 216 -2.24 -28.80 12.92
CA TYR A 216 -3.25 -27.78 12.64
C TYR A 216 -3.21 -26.64 13.65
N TYR A 217 -3.92 -25.57 13.34
CA TYR A 217 -4.20 -24.49 14.28
C TYR A 217 -5.72 -24.41 14.50
N GLU A 218 -6.12 -24.30 15.76
CA GLU A 218 -7.47 -23.91 16.15
C GLU A 218 -7.49 -22.41 16.42
N VAL A 219 -8.36 -21.69 15.71
CA VAL A 219 -8.51 -20.25 15.80
C VAL A 219 -9.85 -19.94 16.46
N ILE A 220 -9.77 -19.31 17.63
CA ILE A 220 -10.91 -19.04 18.51
C ILE A 220 -11.46 -17.65 18.22
N LYS A 221 -12.78 -17.56 18.06
CA LYS A 221 -13.58 -16.33 17.85
C LYS A 221 -14.77 -16.29 18.82
N PRO A 222 -15.44 -15.13 19.01
CA PRO A 222 -16.59 -15.04 19.93
C PRO A 222 -17.71 -16.05 19.63
N LYS A 223 -17.89 -16.43 18.37
CA LYS A 223 -18.95 -17.34 17.89
C LYS A 223 -18.41 -18.74 17.55
N GLY A 224 -17.43 -19.27 18.31
CA GLY A 224 -16.91 -20.64 18.17
C GLY A 224 -15.45 -20.71 17.68
N THR A 225 -15.07 -21.80 17.00
CA THR A 225 -13.72 -22.01 16.47
C THR A 225 -13.73 -22.22 14.94
N ILE A 226 -12.55 -22.16 14.33
CA ILE A 226 -12.19 -22.68 13.00
C ILE A 226 -10.84 -23.38 13.12
#